data_AF-A0A8X7C746-F1
#
_entry.id   AF-A0A8X7C746-F1
#
_cell.length_a   1.000
_cell.length_b   1.000
_cell.length_c   1.000
_cell.angle_alpha   90.00
_cell.angle_beta   90.00
_cell.angle_gamma   90.00
#
_symmetry.space_group_name_H-M   'P 1'
#
loop_
_entity.id
_entity.type
_entity.pdbx_description
1 polymer ?
#
loop_
_entity_poly.entity_id
_entity_poly.type
_entity_poly.pdbx_seq_one_letter_code
_entity_poly.pdbx_strand_id
1 'polypeptide(L)'
;MNRLPSYSTTDENVERVREIMCADRQLITGVVTSDLGISHGSIHSIHDHLKMKNVVFDCTWLSFKLLPEQKEMKVNMSRDLIDMVDADDSFLKRISSVDEAWFFLNHSEAGERK
;
A
#
# COMPACT_ATOMS: atom_id res chain seq x y z
N MET A 1 17.00 -27.05 21.13
CA MET A 1 17.48 -25.68 21.40
C MET A 1 16.30 -24.83 21.81
N ASN A 2 16.21 -24.50 23.10
CA ASN A 2 15.14 -23.63 23.63
C ASN A 2 15.46 -22.18 23.24
N ARG A 3 14.59 -21.55 22.44
CA ARG A 3 14.70 -20.11 22.18
C ARG A 3 14.27 -19.39 23.46
N LEU A 4 15.21 -18.75 24.15
CA LEU A 4 14.87 -17.73 25.14
C LEU A 4 14.02 -16.66 24.44
N PRO A 5 13.04 -16.03 25.10
CA PRO A 5 12.37 -14.88 24.52
C PRO A 5 13.46 -13.85 24.23
N SER A 6 13.72 -13.62 22.94
CA SER A 6 14.66 -12.60 22.51
C SER A 6 14.18 -11.28 23.09
N TYR A 7 15.07 -10.56 23.79
CA TYR A 7 14.83 -9.22 24.35
C TYR A 7 14.16 -8.24 23.38
N SER A 8 14.22 -8.54 22.08
CA SER A 8 13.63 -7.78 21.02
C SER A 8 12.12 -7.96 20.84
N THR A 9 11.50 -9.03 21.36
CA THR A 9 10.05 -9.31 21.25
C THR A 9 9.31 -8.92 22.53
N THR A 10 9.80 -7.88 23.23
CA THR A 10 9.08 -7.30 24.36
C THR A 10 7.78 -6.64 23.90
N ASP A 11 6.76 -6.64 24.76
CA ASP A 11 5.46 -6.03 24.46
C ASP A 11 5.61 -4.55 24.03
N GLU A 12 6.59 -3.84 24.61
CA GLU A 12 6.92 -2.48 24.22
C GLU A 12 7.39 -2.35 22.77
N ASN A 13 8.31 -3.22 22.33
CA ASN A 13 8.80 -3.20 20.95
C ASN A 13 7.71 -3.67 19.96
N VAL A 14 6.87 -4.62 20.38
CA VAL A 14 5.72 -5.08 19.61
C VAL A 14 4.74 -3.93 19.39
N GLU A 15 4.47 -3.13 20.42
CA GLU A 15 3.55 -2.01 20.31
C GLU A 15 4.13 -0.86 19.47
N ARG A 16 5.41 -0.51 19.65
CA ARG A 16 6.05 0.50 18.80
C ARG A 16 6.06 0.11 17.31
N VAL A 17 6.34 -1.15 16.99
CA VAL A 17 6.24 -1.66 15.62
C VAL A 17 4.79 -1.57 15.13
N ARG A 18 3.82 -1.93 15.97
CA ARG A 18 2.39 -1.83 15.63
C ARG A 18 1.99 -0.39 15.31
N GLU A 19 2.38 0.59 16.13
CA GLU A 19 2.06 2.00 15.93
C GLU A 19 2.60 2.53 14.59
N ILE A 20 3.87 2.26 14.30
CA ILE A 20 4.52 2.67 13.04
C ILE A 20 3.82 2.03 11.83
N MET A 21 3.50 0.73 11.91
CA MET A 21 2.82 0.03 10.83
C MET A 21 1.36 0.44 10.66
N CYS A 22 0.67 0.82 11.74
CA CYS A 22 -0.68 1.37 11.68
C CYS A 22 -0.69 2.78 11.08
N ALA A 23 0.35 3.57 11.33
CA ALA A 23 0.51 4.90 10.74
C ALA A 23 0.83 4.84 9.24
N ASP A 24 1.75 3.98 8.82
CA ASP A 24 2.04 3.73 7.41
C ASP A 24 2.43 2.26 7.18
N ARG A 25 1.46 1.49 6.68
CA ARG A 25 1.63 0.06 6.40
C ARG A 25 2.55 -0.22 5.20
N GLN A 26 2.93 0.80 4.42
CA GLN A 26 3.84 0.67 3.28
C GLN A 26 5.31 0.82 3.69
N LEU A 27 5.60 1.04 4.98
CA LEU A 27 6.97 1.18 5.45
C LEU A 27 7.76 -0.12 5.26
N ILE A 28 8.94 0.02 4.66
CA ILE A 28 9.87 -1.08 4.44
C ILE A 28 10.53 -1.44 5.77
N THR A 29 10.75 -2.73 6.03
CA THR A 29 11.41 -3.24 7.24
C THR A 29 12.73 -2.52 7.57
N GLY A 30 13.49 -2.08 6.56
CA GLY A 30 14.71 -1.29 6.75
C GLY A 30 14.49 0.08 7.42
N VAL A 31 13.41 0.77 7.09
CA VAL A 31 13.04 2.05 7.72
C VAL A 31 12.61 1.83 9.17
N VAL A 32 11.82 0.79 9.42
CA VAL A 32 11.41 0.43 10.79
C VAL A 32 12.62 0.03 11.65
N THR A 33 13.62 -0.64 11.05
CA THR A 33 14.88 -1.01 11.72
C THR A 33 15.67 0.23 12.13
N SER A 34 15.82 1.22 11.23
CA SER A 34 16.54 2.46 11.55
C SER A 34 15.83 3.28 12.62
N ASP A 35 14.50 3.34 12.56
CA ASP A 35 13.72 4.21 13.45
C ASP A 35 13.63 3.65 14.88
N LEU A 36 13.57 2.33 15.02
CA LEU A 36 13.44 1.67 16.33
C LEU A 36 14.76 1.15 16.90
N GLY A 37 15.83 1.10 16.09
CA GLY A 37 17.10 0.49 16.49
C GLY A 37 17.01 -1.03 16.74
N ILE A 38 15.96 -1.68 16.24
CA ILE A 38 15.70 -3.11 16.41
C ILE A 38 16.27 -3.85 15.21
N SER A 39 16.99 -4.96 15.44
CA SER A 39 17.55 -5.79 14.35
C SER A 39 16.46 -6.30 13.39
N HIS A 40 16.81 -6.45 12.12
CA HIS A 40 15.92 -6.97 11.08
C HIS A 40 15.27 -8.33 11.43
N GLY A 41 16.04 -9.28 11.97
CA GLY A 41 15.52 -10.60 12.37
C GLY A 41 14.50 -10.55 13.51
N SER A 42 14.59 -9.54 14.36
CA SER A 42 13.64 -9.32 15.44
C SER A 42 12.34 -8.70 14.95
N ILE A 43 12.41 -7.74 14.02
CA ILE A 43 11.22 -7.21 13.36
C ILE A 43 10.46 -8.33 12.65
N HIS A 44 11.15 -9.23 11.95
CA HIS A 44 10.52 -10.40 11.33
C HIS A 44 9.77 -11.28 12.36
N SER A 45 10.38 -11.52 13.52
CA SER A 45 9.75 -12.28 14.60
C SER A 45 8.52 -11.55 15.19
N ILE A 46 8.58 -10.21 15.30
CA ILE A 46 7.45 -9.37 15.73
C ILE A 46 6.32 -9.40 14.69
N HIS A 47 6.64 -9.34 13.39
CA HIS A 47 5.65 -9.47 12.31
C HIS A 47 4.89 -10.80 12.39
N ASP A 48 5.61 -11.90 12.60
CA ASP A 48 5.03 -13.23 12.78
C ASP A 48 4.14 -13.26 14.04
N HIS A 49 4.58 -12.66 15.14
CA HIS A 49 3.83 -12.56 16.39
C HIS A 49 2.54 -11.74 16.23
N LEU A 50 2.62 -10.60 15.53
CA LEU A 50 1.49 -9.73 15.21
C LEU A 50 0.56 -10.34 14.14
N LYS A 51 0.93 -11.50 13.55
CA LYS A 51 0.27 -12.12 12.39
C LYS A 51 0.04 -11.11 11.25
N MET A 52 0.88 -10.08 11.17
CA MET A 52 0.82 -9.07 10.14
C MET A 52 1.47 -9.65 8.90
N LYS A 53 0.66 -10.30 8.05
CA LYS A 53 1.11 -10.64 6.70
C LYS A 53 1.53 -9.33 6.03
N ASN A 54 2.76 -9.31 5.50
CA ASN A 54 3.16 -8.36 4.48
C ASN A 54 2.17 -8.51 3.34
N VAL A 55 1.10 -7.71 3.36
CA VAL A 55 0.28 -7.52 2.19
C VAL A 55 1.18 -6.70 1.31
N VAL A 56 1.75 -7.36 0.30
CA VAL A 56 2.14 -6.66 -0.91
C VAL A 56 0.85 -5.99 -1.34
N PHE A 57 0.74 -4.71 -1.02
CA PHE A 57 -0.34 -3.92 -1.53
C PHE A 57 -0.09 -3.87 -3.02
N ASP A 58 -0.89 -4.60 -3.80
CA ASP A 58 -1.14 -4.29 -5.21
C ASP A 58 -1.76 -2.87 -5.39
N CYS A 59 -1.58 -1.97 -4.41
CA CYS A 59 -1.66 -0.53 -4.54
C CYS A 59 -0.33 0.08 -5.00
N THR A 60 0.74 -0.69 -5.21
CA THR A 60 1.97 -0.19 -5.88
C THR A 60 1.68 0.32 -7.30
N TRP A 61 0.59 -0.13 -7.92
CA TRP A 61 0.10 0.38 -9.21
C TRP A 61 -0.69 1.69 -9.10
N LEU A 62 -1.01 2.15 -7.87
CA LEU A 62 -1.68 3.42 -7.61
C LEU A 62 -0.68 4.40 -7.01
N SER A 63 0.27 4.85 -7.84
CA SER A 63 1.42 5.68 -7.46
C SER A 63 1.10 7.13 -7.10
N PHE A 64 -0.11 7.46 -6.65
CA PHE A 64 -0.38 8.78 -6.09
C PHE A 64 -0.57 8.65 -4.59
N LYS A 65 0.50 8.93 -3.83
CA LYS A 65 0.38 9.34 -2.42
C LYS A 65 -0.40 10.65 -2.41
N LEU A 66 -1.72 10.54 -2.32
CA LEU A 66 -2.61 11.70 -2.29
C LEU A 66 -2.34 12.51 -1.02
N LEU A 67 -2.18 13.82 -1.20
CA LEU A 67 -2.17 14.78 -0.10
C LEU A 67 -3.52 14.73 0.66
N PRO A 68 -3.57 15.07 1.96
CA PRO A 68 -4.81 15.06 2.73
C PRO A 68 -5.95 15.83 2.06
N GLU A 69 -5.67 17.01 1.52
CA GLU A 69 -6.63 17.83 0.76
C GLU A 69 -7.14 17.12 -0.50
N GLN A 70 -6.26 16.43 -1.24
CA GLN A 70 -6.68 15.65 -2.41
C GLN A 70 -7.58 14.48 -2.03
N LYS A 71 -7.37 13.87 -0.85
CA LYS A 71 -8.26 12.83 -0.33
C LYS A 71 -9.64 13.39 0.00
N GLU A 72 -9.68 14.54 0.69
CA GLU A 72 -10.93 15.22 1.03
C GLU A 72 -11.71 15.63 -0.22
N MET A 73 -11.02 16.24 -1.20
CA MET A 73 -11.60 16.60 -2.49
C MET A 73 -12.21 15.38 -3.19
N LYS A 74 -11.47 14.25 -3.25
CA LYS A 74 -11.99 13.02 -3.86
C LYS A 74 -13.22 12.47 -3.12
N VAL A 75 -13.25 12.54 -1.79
CA VAL A 75 -14.41 12.13 -0.99
C VAL A 75 -15.62 13.01 -1.31
N ASN A 76 -15.45 14.33 -1.33
CA ASN A 76 -16.53 15.27 -1.62
C ASN A 76 -17.07 15.07 -3.04
N MET A 77 -16.20 15.01 -4.04
CA MET A 77 -16.61 14.72 -5.43
C MET A 77 -17.35 13.38 -5.55
N SER A 78 -16.92 12.35 -4.82
CA SER A 78 -17.58 11.05 -4.85
C SER A 78 -18.98 11.11 -4.25
N ARG A 79 -19.17 11.86 -3.16
CA ARG A 79 -20.48 12.08 -2.55
C ARG A 79 -21.42 12.80 -3.51
N ASP A 80 -20.95 13.89 -4.13
CA ASP A 80 -21.73 14.64 -5.11
C ASP A 80 -22.15 13.75 -6.29
N LEU A 81 -21.25 12.90 -6.79
CA LEU A 81 -21.55 11.95 -7.87
C LEU A 81 -22.56 10.89 -7.45
N ILE A 82 -22.50 10.40 -6.21
CA ILE A 82 -23.50 9.45 -5.68
C ILE A 82 -24.87 10.11 -5.62
N ASP A 83 -24.95 11.33 -5.08
CA ASP A 83 -26.22 12.08 -5.00
C ASP A 83 -26.82 12.33 -6.40
N MET A 84 -25.98 12.58 -7.41
CA MET A 84 -26.42 12.73 -8.81
C MET A 84 -26.94 11.42 -9.42
N VAL A 85 -26.31 10.29 -9.10
CA VAL A 85 -26.77 8.96 -9.55
C VAL A 85 -28.09 8.61 -8.89
N ASP A 86 -28.21 8.84 -7.59
CA ASP A 86 -29.41 8.52 -6.81
C ASP A 86 -30.61 9.42 -7.19
N ALA A 87 -30.35 10.64 -7.67
CA ALA A 87 -31.39 11.56 -8.15
C ALA A 87 -31.89 11.24 -9.57
N ASP A 88 -31.10 10.55 -10.39
CA ASP A 88 -31.39 10.31 -11.81
C ASP A 88 -30.80 8.98 -12.30
N ASP A 89 -31.66 7.97 -12.43
CA ASP A 89 -31.34 6.63 -12.95
C ASP A 89 -30.73 6.63 -14.38
N SER A 90 -30.90 7.72 -15.13
CA SER A 90 -30.33 7.89 -16.47
C SER A 90 -28.95 8.56 -16.48
N PHE A 91 -28.51 9.12 -15.36
CA PHE A 91 -27.29 9.91 -15.25
C PHE A 91 -26.07 9.22 -15.86
N LEU A 92 -25.80 7.98 -15.45
CA LEU A 92 -24.67 7.18 -15.94
C LEU A 92 -24.74 6.89 -17.44
N LYS A 93 -25.95 6.78 -18.01
CA LYS A 93 -26.15 6.49 -19.44
C LYS A 93 -25.78 7.68 -20.33
N ARG A 94 -25.71 8.89 -19.78
CA ARG A 94 -25.31 10.09 -20.53
C ARG A 94 -23.81 10.33 -20.51
N ILE A 95 -23.07 9.65 -19.63
CA ILE A 95 -21.63 9.85 -19.49
C ILE A 95 -20.91 9.03 -20.55
N SER A 96 -20.17 9.71 -21.41
CA SER A 96 -19.17 9.10 -22.28
C SER A 96 -17.79 9.50 -21.77
N SER A 97 -16.97 8.52 -21.41
CA SER A 97 -15.58 8.75 -21.01
C SER A 97 -14.65 8.25 -22.12
N VAL A 98 -13.59 9.00 -22.38
CA VAL A 98 -12.52 8.65 -23.32
C VAL A 98 -11.21 8.89 -22.57
N ASP A 99 -10.27 7.97 -22.72
CA ASP A 99 -8.94 8.05 -22.11
C ASP A 99 -7.88 7.60 -23.13
N GLU A 100 -6.65 8.08 -22.95
CA GLU A 100 -5.52 7.78 -23.84
C GLU A 100 -4.56 6.81 -23.15
N ALA A 101 -4.21 5.73 -23.85
CA ALA A 101 -3.24 4.75 -23.39
C ALA A 101 -2.09 4.62 -24.39
N TRP A 102 -0.87 4.53 -23.87
CA TRP A 102 0.33 4.27 -24.67
C TRP A 102 0.46 2.77 -24.97
N PHE A 103 0.58 2.41 -26.24
CA PHE A 103 0.84 1.04 -26.69
C PHE A 103 2.26 0.93 -27.26
N PHE A 104 3.06 0.03 -26.70
CA PHE A 104 4.42 -0.23 -27.15
C PHE A 104 4.46 -1.49 -28.03
N LEU A 105 5.04 -1.38 -29.23
CA LEU A 105 5.35 -2.53 -30.08
C LEU A 105 6.69 -3.13 -29.64
N ASN A 106 6.66 -4.29 -29.00
CA ASN A 106 7.88 -5.03 -28.70
C ASN A 106 8.36 -5.71 -29.99
N HIS A 107 9.44 -5.21 -30.58
CA HIS A 107 10.13 -5.92 -31.63
C HIS A 107 10.85 -7.11 -30.97
N SER A 108 10.35 -8.34 -31.16
CA SER A 108 11.13 -9.51 -30.80
C SER A 108 12.32 -9.56 -31.76
N GLU A 109 13.52 -9.26 -31.27
CA GLU A 109 14.75 -9.56 -32.01
C GLU A 109 14.81 -11.08 -32.17
N ALA A 110 14.50 -11.56 -33.37
CA ALA A 110 14.82 -12.90 -33.79
C ALA A 110 16.35 -13.03 -33.69
N GLY A 111 16.79 -13.88 -32.77
CA GLY A 111 18.21 -14.06 -32.48
C GLY A 111 18.99 -14.49 -33.71
N GLU A 112 19.92 -13.64 -34.14
CA GLU A 112 21.14 -14.08 -34.81
C GLU A 112 22.32 -13.72 -33.89
N ARG A 113 22.68 -14.65 -33.00
CA ARG A 113 24.06 -14.72 -32.50
C ARG A 113 24.84 -15.55 -33.53
N LYS A 114 25.68 -14.88 -34.31
CA LYS A 114 26.79 -15.51 -35.06
C LYS A 114 28.00 -15.64 -34.17
#